data_AF-A0A7S4M7F4-F1
#
_entry.id   AF-A0A7S4M7F4-F1
#
_cell.length_a   1.000
_cell.length_b   1.000
_cell.length_c   1.000
_cell.angle_alpha   90.00
_cell.angle_beta   90.00
_cell.angle_gamma   90.00
#
_symmetry.space_group_name_H-M   'P 1'
#
loop_
_entity.id
_entity.type
_entity.pdbx_description
1 polymer ?
#
loop_
_entity_poly.entity_id
_entity_poly.type
_entity_poly.pdbx_seq_one_letter_code
_entity_poly.pdbx_strand_id
1 'polypeptide(L)'
;VIWAVQNLPFDCFKLLPVPKPTGGVLVMSPNSIYACNQNIKYQLGLNRFVLKHKSSSYVTELTDIFIALDTARFAFLSNDRFIASLKGGELYIFSIVSVGDSISKISISKGSASVIATCICTTSEKYFFLGSRIGDSVLVEYREMAIEAEEVGEAPLKLQKLEDGTALARDTNDSEFDLAKDIEEFYSNNQDQKTQKKEFVFTKADSIVNIGPI
;
A
#
# COMPACT_ATOMS: atom_id res chain seq x y z
N VAL A 1 -14.81 23.86 -11.07
CA VAL A 1 -14.05 22.83 -10.31
C VAL A 1 -14.39 21.48 -10.92
N ILE A 2 -13.41 20.71 -11.41
CA ILE A 2 -13.66 19.42 -12.08
C ILE A 2 -13.93 18.30 -11.05
N TRP A 3 -13.19 18.31 -9.93
CA TRP A 3 -13.39 17.42 -8.80
C TRP A 3 -12.73 18.01 -7.56
N ALA A 4 -13.24 17.68 -6.37
CA ALA A 4 -12.69 18.10 -5.09
C ALA A 4 -12.92 17.03 -4.02
N VAL A 5 -11.96 16.94 -3.10
CA VAL A 5 -12.06 16.12 -1.88
C VAL A 5 -12.02 17.06 -0.68
N GLN A 6 -12.98 16.90 0.22
CA GLN A 6 -13.08 17.67 1.45
C GLN A 6 -12.76 16.80 2.66
N ASN A 7 -12.44 17.45 3.79
CA ASN A 7 -12.22 16.81 5.09
C ASN A 7 -11.02 15.84 5.16
N LEU A 8 -10.02 16.03 4.28
CA LEU A 8 -8.73 15.37 4.46
C LEU A 8 -8.13 15.74 5.83
N PRO A 9 -7.38 14.82 6.47
CA PRO A 9 -6.67 15.12 7.70
C PRO A 9 -5.73 16.31 7.57
N PHE A 10 -5.51 16.98 8.70
CA PHE A 10 -4.66 18.18 8.76
C PHE A 10 -3.18 17.88 8.57
N ASP A 11 -2.75 16.63 8.76
CA ASP A 11 -1.36 16.19 8.72
C ASP A 11 -0.92 15.69 7.33
N CYS A 12 -1.77 15.81 6.31
CA CYS A 12 -1.39 15.55 4.93
C CYS A 12 -0.32 16.54 4.44
N PHE A 13 0.79 16.03 3.87
CA PHE A 13 1.96 16.86 3.54
C PHE A 13 2.45 16.75 2.08
N LYS A 14 2.01 15.74 1.32
CA LYS A 14 2.46 15.55 -0.07
C LYS A 14 1.38 14.92 -0.95
N LEU A 15 1.35 15.30 -2.22
CA LEU A 15 0.57 14.65 -3.26
C LEU A 15 1.52 13.92 -4.22
N LEU A 16 1.18 12.68 -4.55
CA LEU A 16 1.83 11.92 -5.63
C LEU A 16 0.80 11.62 -6.73
N PRO A 17 1.00 12.13 -7.96
CA PRO A 17 0.13 11.77 -9.07
C PRO A 17 0.40 10.32 -9.45
N VAL A 18 -0.65 9.51 -9.54
CA VAL A 18 -0.52 8.12 -9.98
C VAL A 18 -0.39 8.12 -11.51
N PRO A 19 0.62 7.43 -12.09
CA PRO A 19 0.77 7.35 -13.53
C PRO A 19 -0.44 6.70 -14.22
N LYS A 20 -0.56 6.92 -15.53
CA LYS A 20 -1.49 6.15 -16.36
C LYS A 20 -1.07 4.67 -16.36
N PRO A 21 -1.99 3.71 -16.46
CA PRO A 21 -3.40 3.86 -16.81
C PRO A 21 -4.33 4.20 -15.64
N THR A 22 -4.01 3.76 -14.41
CA THR A 22 -4.89 3.88 -13.24
C THR A 22 -5.26 5.33 -12.93
N GLY A 23 -4.27 6.24 -12.97
CA GLY A 23 -4.50 7.64 -12.65
C GLY A 23 -4.97 7.90 -11.21
N GLY A 24 -5.41 9.12 -10.96
CA GLY A 24 -5.75 9.59 -9.62
C GLY A 24 -4.55 10.18 -8.86
N VAL A 25 -4.71 10.32 -7.54
CA VAL A 25 -3.71 10.95 -6.68
C VAL A 25 -3.59 10.21 -5.35
N LEU A 26 -2.36 10.02 -4.89
CA LEU A 26 -2.07 9.59 -3.53
C LEU A 26 -1.78 10.83 -2.67
N VAL A 27 -2.48 10.96 -1.56
CA VAL A 27 -2.24 11.96 -0.53
C VAL A 27 -1.47 11.29 0.60
N MET A 28 -0.30 11.80 0.92
CA MET A 28 0.58 11.26 1.96
C MET A 28 0.35 12.01 3.27
N SER A 29 0.19 11.24 4.34
CA SER A 29 0.29 11.71 5.73
C SER A 29 1.38 10.88 6.45
N PRO A 30 1.81 11.28 7.65
CA PRO A 30 2.79 10.51 8.43
C PRO A 30 2.32 9.08 8.74
N ASN A 31 1.04 8.88 8.98
CA ASN A 31 0.50 7.62 9.50
C ASN A 31 -0.45 6.91 8.51
N SER A 32 -0.69 7.48 7.34
CA SER A 32 -1.60 6.94 6.34
C SER A 32 -1.30 7.40 4.91
N ILE A 33 -1.79 6.63 3.95
CA ILE A 33 -1.83 6.98 2.52
C ILE A 33 -3.29 7.00 2.09
N TYR A 34 -3.71 8.09 1.46
CA TYR A 34 -5.05 8.20 0.89
C TYR A 34 -4.96 8.11 -0.63
N ALA A 35 -5.58 7.10 -1.23
CA ALA A 35 -5.78 7.05 -2.66
C ALA A 35 -7.11 7.70 -3.00
N CYS A 36 -7.07 8.73 -3.83
CA CYS A 36 -8.24 9.49 -4.23
C CYS A 36 -8.35 9.51 -5.76
N ASN A 37 -9.53 9.10 -6.26
CA ASN A 37 -9.97 9.30 -7.63
C ASN A 37 -11.41 9.87 -7.59
N GLN A 38 -11.98 10.27 -8.72
CA GLN A 38 -13.33 10.86 -8.80
C GLN A 38 -14.40 10.00 -8.12
N ASN A 39 -14.27 8.67 -8.23
CA ASN A 39 -15.27 7.72 -7.74
C ASN A 39 -14.85 6.95 -6.49
N ILE A 40 -13.55 6.89 -6.17
CA ILE A 40 -13.03 6.03 -5.09
C ILE A 40 -12.15 6.81 -4.14
N LYS A 41 -12.34 6.50 -2.85
CA LYS A 41 -11.55 7.00 -1.74
C LYS A 41 -11.12 5.81 -0.88
N TYR A 42 -9.83 5.53 -0.88
CA TYR A 42 -9.22 4.44 -0.13
C TYR A 42 -8.18 5.02 0.83
N GLN A 43 -8.11 4.48 2.05
CA GLN A 43 -7.17 4.87 3.08
C GLN A 43 -6.39 3.64 3.55
N LEU A 44 -5.07 3.70 3.45
CA LEU A 44 -4.16 2.74 4.08
C LEU A 44 -3.58 3.35 5.36
N GLY A 45 -3.88 2.77 6.52
CA GLY A 45 -3.26 3.11 7.79
C GLY A 45 -1.95 2.34 7.99
N LEU A 46 -0.88 3.05 8.30
CA LEU A 46 0.48 2.52 8.41
C LEU A 46 0.92 2.24 9.86
N ASN A 47 0.12 2.68 10.82
CA ASN A 47 0.35 2.46 12.24
C ASN A 47 -0.93 2.77 13.05
N ARG A 48 -0.88 2.52 14.36
CA ARG A 48 -2.00 2.72 15.30
C ARG A 48 -2.42 4.18 15.52
N PHE A 49 -1.60 5.13 15.09
CA PHE A 49 -1.87 6.57 15.18
C PHE A 49 -2.57 7.12 13.94
N VAL A 50 -3.09 6.23 13.08
CA VAL A 50 -3.88 6.61 11.92
C VAL A 50 -5.11 7.43 12.34
N LEU A 51 -5.27 8.60 11.73
CA LEU A 51 -6.49 9.39 11.88
C LEU A 51 -7.58 8.75 11.01
N LYS A 52 -8.62 8.24 11.64
CA LYS A 52 -9.79 7.74 10.92
C LYS A 52 -10.43 8.90 10.16
N HIS A 53 -10.60 8.74 8.84
CA HIS A 53 -11.30 9.75 8.06
C HIS A 53 -12.75 9.87 8.56
N LYS A 54 -13.25 11.11 8.72
CA LYS A 54 -14.59 11.35 9.30
C LYS A 54 -15.74 10.90 8.38
N SER A 55 -15.46 10.80 7.08
CA SER A 55 -16.43 10.33 6.09
C SER A 55 -16.39 8.81 5.93
N SER A 56 -17.56 8.18 6.00
CA SER A 56 -17.77 6.76 5.75
C SER A 56 -17.45 6.31 4.32
N SER A 57 -17.25 7.25 3.39
CA SER A 57 -16.91 6.91 2.00
C SER A 57 -15.50 6.37 1.82
N TYR A 58 -14.65 6.43 2.84
CA TYR A 58 -13.28 5.91 2.78
C TYR A 58 -13.24 4.46 3.25
N VAL A 59 -12.92 3.57 2.31
CA VAL A 59 -12.52 2.20 2.68
C VAL A 59 -11.18 2.31 3.40
N THR A 60 -11.14 1.92 4.68
CA THR A 60 -9.95 2.03 5.53
C THR A 60 -9.39 0.66 5.83
N GLU A 61 -8.16 0.41 5.42
CA GLU A 61 -7.39 -0.79 5.74
C GLU A 61 -6.23 -0.43 6.67
N LEU A 62 -5.95 -1.26 7.67
CA LEU A 62 -4.81 -1.09 8.56
C LEU A 62 -3.75 -2.14 8.21
N THR A 63 -2.50 -1.72 8.05
CA THR A 63 -1.40 -2.63 7.79
C THR A 63 -0.85 -3.22 9.08
N ASP A 64 -0.32 -4.44 8.99
CA ASP A 64 0.40 -5.09 10.09
C ASP A 64 1.80 -4.48 10.32
N ILE A 65 2.29 -3.70 9.36
CA ILE A 65 3.56 -2.99 9.46
C ILE A 65 3.36 -1.73 10.30
N PHE A 66 4.35 -1.40 11.14
CA PHE A 66 4.35 -0.20 11.96
C PHE A 66 5.44 0.78 11.49
N ILE A 67 5.09 1.67 10.57
CA ILE A 67 5.99 2.69 10.04
C ILE A 67 5.36 4.08 10.05
N ALA A 68 6.20 5.10 9.94
CA ALA A 68 5.78 6.48 9.73
C ALA A 68 6.45 7.04 8.47
N LEU A 69 5.69 7.76 7.67
CA LEU A 69 6.13 8.43 6.44
C LEU A 69 6.56 9.88 6.69
N ASP A 70 6.78 10.26 7.94
CA ASP A 70 7.27 11.59 8.27
C ASP A 70 8.61 11.84 7.58
N THR A 71 8.68 12.90 6.79
CA THR A 71 9.86 13.29 5.97
C THR A 71 10.26 12.32 4.86
N ALA A 72 9.47 11.27 4.60
CA ALA A 72 9.80 10.27 3.58
C ALA A 72 9.92 10.86 2.16
N ARG A 73 10.74 10.22 1.34
CA ARG A 73 10.93 10.52 -0.09
C ARG A 73 10.31 9.44 -0.94
N PHE A 74 9.70 9.84 -2.06
CA PHE A 74 8.90 8.94 -2.89
C PHE A 74 9.22 9.14 -4.36
N ALA A 75 9.26 8.03 -5.10
CA ALA A 75 9.28 8.02 -6.57
C ALA A 75 8.50 6.80 -7.09
N PHE A 76 7.83 6.96 -8.23
CA PHE A 76 7.23 5.82 -8.94
C PHE A 76 8.32 5.03 -9.65
N LEU A 77 8.36 3.72 -9.41
CA LEU A 77 9.24 2.77 -10.12
C LEU A 77 8.56 2.28 -11.41
N SER A 78 7.26 2.08 -11.35
CA SER A 78 6.39 1.72 -12.48
C SER A 78 5.04 2.43 -12.34
N ASN A 79 4.07 2.11 -13.20
CA ASN A 79 2.75 2.74 -13.15
C ASN A 79 1.93 2.38 -11.90
N ASP A 80 2.18 1.17 -11.38
CA ASP A 80 1.49 0.57 -10.25
C ASP A 80 2.34 0.51 -8.99
N ARG A 81 3.63 0.88 -9.04
CA ARG A 81 4.53 0.75 -7.89
C ARG A 81 5.31 2.01 -7.65
N PHE A 82 5.38 2.38 -6.37
CA PHE A 82 6.25 3.44 -5.91
C PHE A 82 7.07 2.99 -4.72
N ILE A 83 8.24 3.59 -4.58
CA ILE A 83 9.15 3.37 -3.48
C ILE A 83 9.06 4.55 -2.52
N ALA A 84 9.17 4.26 -1.22
CA ALA A 84 9.38 5.23 -0.17
C ALA A 84 10.73 4.98 0.51
N SER A 85 11.53 6.03 0.67
CA SER A 85 12.67 6.07 1.56
C SER A 85 12.27 6.84 2.81
N LEU A 86 12.24 6.16 3.96
CA LEU A 86 11.89 6.74 5.25
C LEU A 86 13.05 7.57 5.81
N LYS A 87 12.79 8.32 6.89
CA LYS A 87 13.79 9.17 7.55
C LYS A 87 15.07 8.44 7.99
N GLY A 88 14.96 7.14 8.28
CA GLY A 88 16.08 6.28 8.65
C GLY A 88 16.86 5.68 7.47
N GLY A 89 16.45 5.97 6.22
CA GLY A 89 17.01 5.33 5.02
C GLY A 89 16.41 3.96 4.69
N GLU A 90 15.44 3.48 5.47
CA GLU A 90 14.69 2.26 5.19
C GLU A 90 13.85 2.42 3.92
N LEU A 91 13.90 1.42 3.04
CA LEU A 91 13.17 1.43 1.78
C LEU A 91 11.95 0.52 1.86
N TYR A 92 10.82 1.01 1.37
CA TYR A 92 9.58 0.26 1.26
C TYR A 92 9.01 0.42 -0.14
N ILE A 93 8.51 -0.67 -0.72
CA ILE A 93 7.80 -0.63 -1.99
C ILE A 93 6.31 -0.78 -1.71
N PHE A 94 5.52 0.12 -2.31
CA PHE A 94 4.08 0.11 -2.28
C PHE A 94 3.58 -0.28 -3.66
N SER A 95 2.79 -1.35 -3.72
CA SER A 95 2.15 -1.81 -4.95
C SER A 95 0.66 -1.49 -4.92
N ILE A 96 0.21 -0.77 -5.93
CA ILE A 96 -1.16 -0.33 -6.12
C ILE A 96 -1.88 -1.44 -6.88
N VAL A 97 -2.88 -2.04 -6.26
CA VAL A 97 -3.78 -2.99 -6.90
C VAL A 97 -5.00 -2.21 -7.38
N SER A 98 -5.16 -2.11 -8.70
CA SER A 98 -6.30 -1.45 -9.33
C SER A 98 -7.21 -2.43 -10.04
N VAL A 99 -8.51 -2.20 -9.95
CA VAL A 99 -9.54 -2.89 -10.74
C VAL A 99 -10.08 -1.88 -11.75
N GLY A 100 -9.64 -1.96 -13.01
CA GLY A 100 -9.86 -0.90 -14.00
C GLY A 100 -9.13 0.40 -13.62
N ASP A 101 -9.83 1.53 -13.69
CA ASP A 101 -9.28 2.88 -13.39
C ASP A 101 -9.34 3.24 -11.89
N SER A 102 -9.56 2.24 -11.06
CA SER A 102 -9.98 2.38 -9.68
C SER A 102 -9.00 1.69 -8.76
N ILE A 103 -8.36 2.44 -7.85
CA ILE A 103 -7.43 1.91 -6.85
C ILE A 103 -8.24 1.15 -5.80
N SER A 104 -8.04 -0.17 -5.73
CA SER A 104 -8.75 -1.06 -4.81
C SER A 104 -7.97 -1.23 -3.50
N LYS A 105 -6.67 -1.50 -3.61
CA LYS A 105 -5.82 -1.82 -2.45
C LYS A 105 -4.39 -1.32 -2.69
N ILE A 106 -3.67 -1.05 -1.62
CA ILE A 106 -2.22 -0.80 -1.66
C ILE A 106 -1.53 -1.83 -0.76
N SER A 107 -0.70 -2.68 -1.35
CA SER A 107 0.14 -3.63 -0.60
C SER A 107 1.51 -3.03 -0.33
N ILE A 108 2.14 -3.43 0.78
CA ILE A 108 3.45 -2.95 1.19
C ILE A 108 4.41 -4.13 1.26
N SER A 109 5.56 -3.98 0.62
CA SER A 109 6.70 -4.88 0.78
C SER A 109 7.86 -4.12 1.42
N LYS A 110 8.37 -4.65 2.53
CA LYS A 110 9.59 -4.13 3.16
C LYS A 110 10.78 -4.44 2.26
N GLY A 111 11.59 -3.43 2.00
CA GLY A 111 12.85 -3.57 1.28
C GLY A 111 14.05 -3.62 2.21
N SER A 112 15.21 -3.28 1.65
CA SER A 112 16.45 -3.09 2.41
C SER A 112 16.54 -1.66 2.96
N ALA A 113 17.60 -1.37 3.70
CA ALA A 113 17.96 0.00 4.07
C ALA A 113 19.07 0.51 3.15
N SER A 114 19.08 1.82 2.94
CA SER A 114 20.12 2.52 2.18
C SER A 114 20.45 3.84 2.87
N VAL A 115 21.04 4.77 2.14
CA VAL A 115 21.37 6.11 2.65
C VAL A 115 20.11 6.88 3.02
N ILE A 116 20.24 7.80 3.98
CA ILE A 116 19.16 8.72 4.34
C ILE A 116 18.93 9.68 3.17
N ALA A 117 17.87 9.41 2.40
CA ALA A 117 17.62 10.09 1.15
C ALA A 117 17.04 11.49 1.38
N THR A 118 17.70 12.50 0.82
CA THR A 118 17.13 13.84 0.67
C THR A 118 16.27 13.93 -0.59
N CYS A 119 16.64 13.22 -1.65
CA CYS A 119 15.84 13.10 -2.87
C CYS A 119 15.92 11.68 -3.43
N ILE A 120 14.93 11.33 -4.26
CA ILE A 120 14.85 10.05 -4.95
C ILE A 120 14.39 10.31 -6.39
N CYS A 121 15.00 9.61 -7.33
CA CYS A 121 14.68 9.73 -8.75
C CYS A 121 14.75 8.36 -9.42
N THR A 122 13.73 7.97 -10.16
CA THR A 122 13.76 6.76 -10.98
C THR A 122 14.48 7.08 -12.29
N THR A 123 15.50 6.31 -12.63
CA THR A 123 16.34 6.57 -13.81
C THR A 123 15.97 5.65 -14.97
N SER A 124 15.75 4.36 -14.68
CA SER A 124 15.36 3.35 -15.66
C SER A 124 14.55 2.25 -14.99
N GLU A 125 14.07 1.26 -15.75
CA GLU A 125 13.17 0.21 -15.25
C GLU A 125 13.70 -0.60 -14.06
N LYS A 126 15.02 -0.60 -13.82
CA LYS A 126 15.65 -1.38 -12.73
C LYS A 126 16.45 -0.53 -11.77
N TYR A 127 16.55 0.77 -12.01
CA TYR A 127 17.46 1.64 -11.27
C TYR A 127 16.77 2.90 -10.77
N PHE A 128 17.03 3.23 -9.52
CA PHE A 128 16.69 4.52 -8.94
C PHE A 128 17.89 5.09 -8.20
N PHE A 129 17.98 6.41 -8.21
CA PHE A 129 19.01 7.17 -7.53
C PHE A 129 18.48 7.70 -6.19
N LEU A 130 19.29 7.54 -5.15
CA LEU A 130 19.09 8.12 -3.82
C LEU A 130 20.14 9.20 -3.60
N GLY A 131 19.71 10.46 -3.63
CA GLY A 131 20.56 11.59 -3.28
C GLY A 131 20.57 11.82 -1.77
N SER A 132 21.74 11.89 -1.17
CA SER A 132 21.93 12.16 0.26
C SER A 132 22.76 13.43 0.47
N ARG A 133 22.38 14.23 1.48
CA ARG A 133 23.16 15.40 1.93
C ARG A 133 24.15 15.07 3.04
N ILE A 134 23.93 13.96 3.75
CA ILE A 134 24.70 13.60 4.96
C ILE A 134 25.58 12.36 4.76
N GLY A 135 25.50 11.72 3.59
CA GLY A 135 26.36 10.61 3.17
C GLY A 135 26.40 10.53 1.66
N ASP A 136 27.09 9.53 1.12
CA ASP A 136 27.20 9.34 -0.32
C ASP A 136 25.83 9.21 -0.99
N SER A 137 25.71 9.75 -2.19
CA SER A 137 24.54 9.48 -3.02
C SER A 137 24.75 8.17 -3.76
N VAL A 138 23.72 7.34 -3.87
CA VAL A 138 23.86 5.97 -4.38
C VAL A 138 22.88 5.72 -5.52
N LEU A 139 23.37 5.02 -6.55
CA LEU A 139 22.52 4.40 -7.56
C LEU A 139 22.20 2.98 -7.08
N VAL A 140 20.91 2.66 -7.00
CA VAL A 140 20.43 1.37 -6.53
C VAL A 140 19.77 0.64 -7.68
N GLU A 141 20.20 -0.59 -7.91
CA GLU A 141 19.48 -1.55 -8.74
C GLU A 141 18.45 -2.27 -7.86
N TYR A 142 17.23 -2.43 -8.35
CA TYR A 142 16.20 -3.23 -7.68
C TYR A 142 15.76 -4.40 -8.56
N ARG A 143 15.52 -5.54 -7.91
CA ARG A 143 15.04 -6.76 -8.56
C ARG A 143 13.86 -7.31 -7.79
N GLU A 144 12.89 -7.80 -8.54
CA GLU A 144 11.72 -8.49 -8.02
C GLU A 144 12.01 -9.99 -7.98
N MET A 145 11.83 -10.60 -6.82
CA MET A 145 11.92 -12.04 -6.61
C MET A 145 10.51 -12.56 -6.30
N ALA A 146 10.05 -13.53 -7.09
CA ALA A 146 8.82 -14.24 -6.78
C ALA A 146 9.12 -15.26 -5.68
N ILE A 147 8.39 -15.18 -4.56
CA ILE A 147 8.38 -16.26 -3.58
C ILE A 147 7.31 -17.25 -4.05
N GLU A 148 7.74 -18.43 -4.47
CA GLU A 148 6.84 -19.58 -4.56
C GLU A 148 6.40 -19.92 -3.14
N ALA A 149 5.11 -19.81 -2.86
CA ALA A 149 4.58 -20.17 -1.55
C ALA A 149 4.80 -21.67 -1.33
N GLU A 150 5.65 -22.04 -0.37
CA GLU A 150 5.73 -23.41 0.11
C GLU A 150 4.35 -23.84 0.62
N GLU A 151 3.81 -24.92 0.05
CA GLU A 151 2.58 -25.55 0.51
C GLU A 151 2.82 -26.11 1.92
N VAL A 152 2.44 -25.35 2.94
CA VAL A 152 2.30 -25.89 4.29
C VAL A 152 1.05 -26.79 4.27
N GLY A 153 1.28 -28.10 4.14
CA GLY A 153 0.24 -29.11 4.15
C GLY A 153 -0.65 -29.00 5.38
N GLU A 154 -1.93 -28.74 5.16
CA GLU A 154 -2.96 -28.79 6.19
C GLU A 154 -3.18 -30.25 6.62
N ALA A 155 -2.79 -30.58 7.85
CA ALA A 155 -3.26 -31.78 8.52
C ALA A 155 -4.74 -31.58 8.89
N PRO A 156 -5.66 -32.51 8.55
CA PRO A 156 -7.08 -32.29 8.77
C PRO A 156 -7.43 -32.39 10.26
N LEU A 157 -7.81 -31.26 10.85
CA LEU A 157 -8.49 -31.21 12.15
C LEU A 157 -9.91 -31.77 11.97
N LYS A 158 -10.14 -32.98 12.49
CA LYS A 158 -11.48 -33.57 12.63
C LYS A 158 -12.30 -32.73 13.61
N LEU A 159 -13.26 -31.95 13.11
CA LEU A 159 -14.33 -31.39 13.94
C LEU A 159 -15.33 -32.49 14.33
N GLN A 160 -15.41 -32.77 15.63
CA GLN A 160 -16.47 -33.57 16.24
C GLN A 160 -17.79 -32.78 16.22
N LYS A 161 -18.84 -33.39 15.70
CA LYS A 161 -20.22 -32.92 15.80
C LYS A 161 -20.67 -33.02 17.27
N LEU A 162 -21.18 -31.93 17.81
CA LEU A 162 -22.04 -31.90 18.99
C LEU A 162 -23.37 -31.29 18.56
N GLU A 163 -24.41 -32.09 18.67
CA GLU A 163 -25.81 -31.73 18.48
C GLU A 163 -26.30 -31.12 19.79
N ASP A 164 -27.02 -29.99 19.74
CA ASP A 164 -28.22 -29.76 20.54
C ASP A 164 -28.92 -28.46 20.10
N GLY A 165 -30.24 -28.56 19.91
CA GLY A 165 -31.06 -27.59 19.20
C GLY A 165 -31.62 -26.44 20.04
N THR A 166 -32.28 -25.51 19.34
CA THR A 166 -33.65 -25.02 19.60
C THR A 166 -34.00 -23.91 18.59
N ALA A 167 -35.21 -24.00 18.05
CA ALA A 167 -35.80 -23.05 17.11
C ALA A 167 -36.10 -21.70 17.77
N LEU A 168 -36.17 -20.61 16.96
CA LEU A 168 -37.19 -19.56 17.06
C LEU A 168 -37.12 -18.65 15.81
N ALA A 169 -38.25 -18.53 15.13
CA ALA A 169 -38.47 -17.71 13.93
C ALA A 169 -38.65 -16.22 14.26
N ARG A 170 -38.28 -15.32 13.33
CA ARG A 170 -39.01 -14.07 13.08
C ARG A 170 -38.63 -13.40 11.76
N ASP A 171 -39.68 -13.03 11.03
CA ASP A 171 -39.70 -12.41 9.70
C ASP A 171 -39.33 -10.91 9.68
N THR A 172 -39.05 -10.46 8.45
CA THR A 172 -39.34 -9.17 7.80
C THR A 172 -38.17 -8.22 7.47
N ASN A 173 -38.07 -7.99 6.14
CA ASN A 173 -37.62 -6.81 5.38
C ASN A 173 -36.33 -6.98 4.55
N ASP A 174 -36.54 -7.67 3.43
CA ASP A 174 -35.67 -7.77 2.25
C ASP A 174 -35.64 -6.46 1.45
N SER A 175 -34.45 -5.91 1.22
CA SER A 175 -34.04 -5.16 0.01
C SER A 175 -32.69 -4.44 0.13
N GLU A 176 -32.11 -4.32 1.34
CA GLU A 176 -30.79 -3.70 1.55
C GLU A 176 -29.67 -4.73 1.82
N PHE A 177 -30.06 -6.00 1.99
CA PHE A 177 -29.15 -7.10 2.36
C PHE A 177 -28.55 -7.82 1.14
N ASP A 178 -29.11 -7.65 -0.06
CA ASP A 178 -28.61 -8.31 -1.28
C ASP A 178 -27.36 -7.65 -1.84
N LEU A 179 -27.22 -6.31 -1.79
CA LEU A 179 -26.00 -5.66 -2.27
C LEU A 179 -24.79 -5.95 -1.38
N ALA A 180 -25.00 -6.06 -0.06
CA ALA A 180 -23.95 -6.43 0.88
C ALA A 180 -23.51 -7.89 0.69
N LYS A 181 -24.45 -8.80 0.43
CA LYS A 181 -24.17 -10.19 0.08
C LYS A 181 -23.47 -10.31 -1.27
N ASP A 182 -23.88 -9.57 -2.29
CA ASP A 182 -23.22 -9.57 -3.59
C ASP A 182 -21.78 -9.03 -3.50
N ILE A 183 -21.55 -8.04 -2.64
CA ILE A 183 -20.21 -7.51 -2.35
C ILE A 183 -19.39 -8.54 -1.56
N GLU A 184 -19.93 -9.15 -0.52
CA GLU A 184 -19.26 -10.19 0.28
C GLU A 184 -18.99 -11.46 -0.53
N GLU A 185 -19.88 -11.86 -1.43
CA GLU A 185 -19.74 -13.01 -2.33
C GLU A 185 -18.73 -12.69 -3.45
N PHE A 186 -18.64 -11.44 -3.92
CA PHE A 186 -17.56 -10.98 -4.79
C PHE A 186 -16.20 -10.97 -4.08
N TYR A 187 -16.13 -10.59 -2.80
CA TYR A 187 -14.90 -10.68 -2.01
C TYR A 187 -14.51 -12.12 -1.67
N SER A 188 -15.49 -13.00 -1.44
CA SER A 188 -15.27 -14.42 -1.16
C SER A 188 -14.79 -15.17 -2.40
N ASN A 189 -15.36 -14.86 -3.58
CA ASN A 189 -14.94 -15.45 -4.86
C ASN A 189 -13.58 -14.91 -5.36
N ASN A 190 -13.06 -13.82 -4.79
CA ASN A 190 -11.72 -13.31 -5.08
C ASN A 190 -10.65 -13.81 -4.08
N GLN A 191 -11.00 -14.61 -3.07
CA GLN A 191 -10.01 -15.22 -2.17
C GLN A 191 -9.09 -16.24 -2.87
N ASP A 192 -9.41 -16.65 -4.11
CA ASP A 192 -8.57 -17.54 -4.91
C ASP A 192 -7.51 -16.85 -5.76
N GLN A 193 -7.42 -15.51 -5.76
CA GLN A 193 -6.20 -14.85 -6.20
C GLN A 193 -5.20 -14.85 -5.04
N LYS A 194 -4.52 -15.99 -4.85
CA LYS A 194 -3.29 -16.10 -4.05
C LYS A 194 -2.40 -14.91 -4.38
N THR A 195 -2.40 -13.90 -3.51
CA THR A 195 -1.54 -12.72 -3.65
C THR A 195 -0.12 -13.21 -3.44
N GLN A 196 0.57 -13.56 -4.53
CA GLN A 196 1.96 -13.98 -4.48
C GLN A 196 2.74 -12.87 -3.78
N LYS A 197 3.32 -13.20 -2.63
CA LYS A 197 4.11 -12.25 -1.85
C LYS A 197 5.40 -11.99 -2.63
N LYS A 198 5.53 -10.78 -3.14
CA LYS A 198 6.71 -10.33 -3.90
C LYS A 198 7.76 -9.79 -2.94
N GLU A 199 8.97 -10.31 -3.05
CA GLU A 199 10.14 -9.80 -2.34
C GLU A 199 10.98 -8.93 -3.27
N PHE A 200 11.53 -7.85 -2.74
CA PHE A 200 12.35 -6.92 -3.50
C PHE A 200 13.76 -6.88 -2.94
N VAL A 201 14.73 -7.14 -3.80
CA VAL A 201 16.15 -7.10 -3.46
C VAL A 201 16.73 -5.81 -4.02
N PHE A 202 17.53 -5.12 -3.20
CA PHE A 202 18.19 -3.87 -3.54
C PHE A 202 19.70 -4.07 -3.50
N THR A 203 20.39 -3.73 -4.59
CA THR A 203 21.85 -3.81 -4.71
C THR A 203 22.42 -2.46 -5.07
N LYS A 204 23.51 -2.05 -4.41
CA LYS A 204 24.22 -0.82 -4.74
C LYS A 204 24.91 -1.02 -6.10
N ALA A 205 24.52 -0.23 -7.09
CA ALA A 205 25.09 -0.25 -8.43
C ALA A 205 26.28 0.72 -8.55
N ASP A 206 26.15 1.92 -8.00
CA ASP A 206 27.20 2.95 -8.02
C ASP A 206 27.04 3.94 -6.84
N SER A 207 28.04 4.80 -6.63
CA SER A 207 27.96 5.90 -5.66
C SER A 207 28.73 7.15 -6.08
N ILE A 208 28.14 8.29 -5.76
CA ILE A 208 28.78 9.60 -5.80
C ILE A 208 29.17 9.97 -4.36
N VAL A 209 30.46 10.20 -4.15
CA VAL A 209 31.01 10.55 -2.83
C VAL A 209 30.48 11.91 -2.38
N ASN A 210 30.05 11.97 -1.12
CA ASN A 210 29.67 13.23 -0.50
C ASN A 210 30.91 13.99 -0.04
N ILE A 211 31.16 15.14 -0.67
CA ILE A 211 32.28 16.03 -0.34
C ILE A 211 31.92 17.08 0.72
N GLY A 212 30.71 17.02 1.30
CA GLY A 212 30.21 17.96 2.30
C GLY A 212 29.85 19.33 1.72
N PRO A 213 29.42 20.29 2.57
CA PRO A 213 29.41 21.69 2.18
C PRO A 213 30.86 22.13 1.92
N ILE A 214 31.15 22.51 0.67
CA ILE A 214 32.39 23.20 0.28
C ILE A 214 32.36 24.63 0.83
#